data_AF-A0A7I7SW03-F1
#
_entry.id   AF-A0A7I7SW03-F1
#
_cell.length_a   1.000
_cell.length_b   1.000
_cell.length_c   1.000
_cell.angle_alpha   90.00
_cell.angle_beta   90.00
_cell.angle_gamma   90.00
#
_symmetry.space_group_name_H-M   'P 1'
#
loop_
_entity.id
_entity.type
_entity.pdbx_description
1 polymer ?
#
loop_
_entity_poly.entity_id
_entity_poly.type
_entity_poly.pdbx_seq_one_letter_code
_entity_poly.pdbx_strand_id
1 'polypeptide(L)'
;MLRGDSQPGNTYIRDGNAGLLDWQVVRRGHSSRDLALRDLLDTYRSAQAGQGGPDLDRDELWTRYRHAVVHPWFSGLGTASLGGMQDDGIAMEGLLRAVTALEELDTVGALRHAR
;
A
#
# COMPACT_ATOMS: atom_id res chain seq x y z
N MET A 1 -10.63 6.70 -7.10
CA MET A 1 -11.05 5.30 -6.91
C MET A 1 -9.79 4.51 -6.66
N LEU A 2 -9.79 3.61 -5.68
CA LEU A 2 -8.64 2.80 -5.28
C LEU A 2 -8.94 1.33 -5.53
N ARG A 3 -7.92 0.56 -5.89
CA ARG A 3 -8.04 -0.89 -6.02
C ARG A 3 -8.01 -1.57 -4.66
N GLY A 4 -7.13 -1.13 -3.76
CA GLY A 4 -7.09 -1.59 -2.39
C GLY A 4 -6.34 -2.89 -2.14
N ASP A 5 -5.89 -3.59 -3.20
CA ASP A 5 -5.02 -4.77 -3.14
C ASP A 5 -4.06 -4.84 -4.36
N SER A 6 -3.19 -3.84 -4.47
CA SER A 6 -2.28 -3.68 -5.62
C SER A 6 -0.97 -4.47 -5.52
N GLN A 7 -1.00 -5.61 -4.83
CA GLN A 7 0.16 -6.48 -4.64
C GLN A 7 0.63 -7.13 -5.96
N PRO A 8 1.91 -7.54 -6.07
CA PRO A 8 2.47 -8.10 -7.31
C PRO A 8 1.72 -9.30 -7.89
N GLY A 9 1.17 -10.18 -7.03
CA GLY A 9 0.35 -11.32 -7.48
C GLY A 9 -0.94 -10.91 -8.21
N ASN A 10 -1.24 -9.62 -8.17
CA ASN A 10 -2.47 -9.03 -8.63
C ASN A 10 -2.19 -8.00 -9.75
N THR A 11 -0.97 -7.92 -10.27
CA THR A 11 -0.58 -7.11 -11.44
C THR A 11 -0.16 -8.00 -12.61
N TYR A 12 -0.22 -7.47 -13.84
CA TYR A 12 0.24 -8.19 -15.03
C TYR A 12 0.90 -7.25 -16.04
N ILE A 13 1.73 -7.81 -16.92
CA ILE A 13 2.24 -7.13 -18.11
C ILE A 13 1.81 -7.92 -19.34
N ARG A 14 1.22 -7.22 -20.32
CA ARG A 14 0.83 -7.80 -21.60
C ARG A 14 1.08 -6.79 -22.71
N ASP A 15 1.76 -7.22 -23.78
CA ASP A 15 2.05 -6.40 -24.96
C ASP A 15 2.69 -5.04 -24.60
N GLY A 16 3.62 -5.04 -23.64
CA GLY A 16 4.31 -3.84 -23.15
C GLY A 16 3.50 -2.94 -22.22
N ASN A 17 2.25 -3.31 -21.89
CA ASN A 17 1.37 -2.54 -21.03
C ASN A 17 1.20 -3.22 -19.68
N ALA A 18 1.31 -2.46 -18.60
CA ALA A 18 1.00 -2.92 -17.25
C ALA A 18 -0.50 -2.80 -16.97
N GLY A 19 -1.05 -3.76 -16.23
CA GLY A 19 -2.45 -3.74 -15.81
C GLY A 19 -2.66 -4.36 -14.43
N LEU A 20 -3.88 -4.18 -13.92
CA LEU A 20 -4.32 -4.67 -12.61
C LEU A 20 -5.41 -5.72 -12.82
N LEU A 21 -5.29 -6.86 -12.15
CA LEU A 21 -6.34 -7.88 -12.09
C LEU A 21 -7.27 -7.60 -10.91
N ASP A 22 -8.13 -8.56 -10.56
CA ASP A 22 -8.84 -8.66 -9.27
C ASP A 22 -9.27 -7.32 -8.61
N TRP A 23 -10.48 -6.89 -8.95
CA TRP A 23 -11.08 -5.61 -8.55
C TRP A 23 -11.97 -5.73 -7.31
N GLN A 24 -11.87 -6.82 -6.54
CA GLN A 24 -12.82 -7.12 -5.47
C GLN A 24 -12.73 -6.18 -4.25
N VAL A 25 -11.65 -5.42 -4.08
CA VAL A 25 -11.39 -4.54 -2.90
C VAL A 25 -11.52 -3.04 -3.24
N VAL A 26 -12.23 -2.72 -4.32
CA VAL A 26 -12.37 -1.34 -4.79
C VAL A 26 -13.06 -0.45 -3.77
N ARG A 27 -12.48 0.73 -3.53
CA ARG A 27 -13.02 1.72 -2.58
C ARG A 27 -12.69 3.15 -2.99
N ARG A 28 -13.47 4.11 -2.47
CA ARG A 28 -13.07 5.53 -2.52
C ARG A 28 -12.00 5.80 -1.45
N GLY A 29 -11.00 6.60 -1.81
CA GLY A 29 -9.92 6.99 -0.91
C GLY A 29 -8.74 7.61 -1.67
N HIS A 30 -7.66 7.90 -0.95
CA HIS A 30 -6.47 8.52 -1.50
C HIS A 30 -5.53 7.53 -2.21
N SER A 31 -4.99 7.95 -3.35
CA SER A 31 -4.23 7.09 -4.27
C SER A 31 -2.91 6.57 -3.71
N SER A 32 -2.37 7.25 -2.69
CA SER A 32 -1.21 6.81 -1.92
C SER A 32 -1.34 5.40 -1.32
N ARG A 33 -2.58 4.91 -1.14
CA ARG A 33 -2.85 3.58 -0.59
C ARG A 33 -2.43 2.43 -1.51
N ASP A 34 -2.46 2.64 -2.83
CA ASP A 34 -2.08 1.62 -3.80
C ASP A 34 -0.56 1.61 -4.08
N LEU A 35 0.21 2.46 -3.39
CA LEU A 35 1.67 2.57 -3.54
C LEU A 35 2.37 1.75 -2.47
N ALA A 36 3.25 0.83 -2.88
CA ALA A 36 3.94 -0.08 -1.96
C ALA A 36 5.31 0.45 -1.49
N LEU A 37 5.93 1.40 -2.20
CA LEU A 37 7.34 1.78 -1.97
C LEU A 37 7.52 3.29 -1.82
N ARG A 38 8.23 3.69 -0.76
CA ARG A 38 8.63 5.08 -0.46
C ARG A 38 9.32 5.75 -1.65
N ASP A 39 10.26 5.06 -2.29
CA ASP A 39 11.08 5.62 -3.38
C ASP A 39 10.26 5.90 -4.65
N LEU A 40 9.07 5.30 -4.76
CA LEU A 40 8.18 5.52 -5.90
C LEU A 40 7.21 6.69 -5.69
N LEU A 41 7.14 7.30 -4.51
CA LEU A 41 6.19 8.38 -4.24
C LEU A 41 6.45 9.62 -5.11
N ASP A 42 7.72 9.99 -5.27
CA ASP A 42 8.09 11.14 -6.12
C ASP A 42 7.88 10.81 -7.60
N THR A 43 8.28 9.61 -8.04
CA THR A 43 8.03 9.14 -9.41
C THR A 43 6.55 9.11 -9.73
N TYR A 44 5.71 8.60 -8.82
CA TYR A 44 4.27 8.55 -8.96
C TYR A 44 3.66 9.96 -9.05
N ARG A 45 4.07 10.87 -8.17
CA ARG A 45 3.64 12.27 -8.20
C ARG A 45 3.97 12.94 -9.53
N SER A 46 5.22 12.80 -9.99
CA SER A 46 5.67 13.37 -11.27
C SER A 46 4.95 12.75 -12.47
N ALA A 47 4.74 11.43 -12.47
CA ALA A 47 4.00 10.75 -13.53
C ALA A 47 2.53 11.18 -13.57
N GLN A 48 1.90 11.38 -12.41
CA GLN A 48 0.50 11.82 -12.33
C GLN A 48 0.33 13.24 -12.88
N ALA A 49 1.19 14.18 -12.47
CA ALA A 49 1.18 15.55 -12.99
C ALA A 49 1.44 15.59 -14.51
N GLY A 50 2.39 14.79 -15.01
CA GLY A 50 2.71 14.69 -16.44
C GLY A 50 1.57 14.16 -17.32
N GLN A 51 0.58 13.49 -16.73
CA GLN A 51 -0.61 12.97 -17.42
C GLN A 51 -1.87 13.82 -17.17
N GLY A 52 -1.72 15.05 -16.66
CA GLY A 52 -2.84 15.95 -16.34
C GLY A 52 -3.61 15.59 -15.06
N GLY A 53 -3.04 14.74 -14.21
CA GLY A 53 -3.54 14.46 -12.87
C GLY A 53 -3.27 15.61 -11.89
N PRO A 54 -3.78 15.49 -10.65
CA PRO A 54 -3.59 16.52 -9.63
C PRO A 54 -2.12 16.64 -9.24
N ASP A 55 -1.70 17.87 -8.89
CA ASP A 55 -0.43 18.08 -8.19
C ASP A 55 -0.63 17.68 -6.72
N LEU A 56 0.06 16.62 -6.31
CA LEU A 56 -0.03 16.08 -4.95
C LEU A 56 1.07 16.69 -4.09
N ASP A 57 0.71 17.24 -2.93
CA ASP A 57 1.73 17.70 -1.98
C ASP A 57 2.57 16.52 -1.48
N ARG A 58 3.90 16.74 -1.41
CA ARG A 58 4.86 15.67 -1.09
C ARG A 58 4.75 15.23 0.37
N ASP A 59 4.61 16.16 1.29
CA ASP A 59 4.59 15.89 2.72
C ASP A 59 3.25 15.28 3.15
N GLU A 60 2.17 15.73 2.51
CA GLU A 60 0.86 15.12 2.63
C GLU A 60 0.87 13.69 2.08
N LEU A 61 1.41 13.48 0.89
CA LEU A 61 1.52 12.16 0.27
C LEU A 61 2.34 11.20 1.15
N TRP A 62 3.45 11.68 1.70
CA TRP A 62 4.28 10.93 2.63
C TRP A 62 3.52 10.57 3.91
N THR A 63 2.78 11.51 4.50
CA THR A 63 1.97 11.26 5.69
C THR A 63 0.88 10.21 5.42
N ARG A 64 0.20 10.32 4.28
CA ARG A 64 -0.83 9.34 3.87
C ARG A 64 -0.24 7.97 3.53
N TYR A 65 0.99 7.90 3.02
CA TYR A 65 1.71 6.63 2.83
C TYR A 65 2.00 5.96 4.17
N ARG A 66 2.50 6.71 5.16
CA ARG A 66 2.75 6.19 6.53
C ARG A 66 1.48 5.66 7.18
N HIS A 67 0.33 6.31 6.99
CA HIS A 67 -0.97 5.81 7.46
C HIS A 67 -1.40 4.51 6.77
N ALA A 68 -1.08 4.33 5.49
CA ALA A 68 -1.54 3.19 4.70
C ALA A 68 -0.97 1.84 5.19
N VAL A 69 0.16 1.85 5.91
CA VAL A 69 0.85 0.68 6.48
C VAL A 69 -0.02 -0.09 7.49
N VAL A 70 -1.04 0.54 8.08
CA VAL A 70 -2.03 -0.15 8.93
C VAL A 70 -2.70 -1.30 8.18
N HIS A 71 -2.90 -1.17 6.87
CA HIS A 71 -3.56 -2.19 6.06
C HIS A 71 -2.74 -3.50 5.94
N PRO A 72 -1.49 -3.50 5.47
CA PRO A 72 -0.69 -4.73 5.43
C PRO A 72 -0.47 -5.34 6.81
N TRP A 73 -0.39 -4.54 7.88
CA TRP A 73 -0.34 -5.07 9.25
C TRP A 73 -1.62 -5.84 9.62
N PHE A 74 -2.79 -5.23 9.41
CA PHE A 74 -4.07 -5.89 9.71
C PHE A 74 -4.30 -7.13 8.84
N SER A 75 -3.95 -7.05 7.56
CA SER A 75 -4.02 -8.18 6.63
C SER A 75 -3.11 -9.33 7.05
N GLY A 76 -1.83 -9.04 7.33
CA GLY A 76 -0.86 -10.04 7.79
C GLY A 76 -1.25 -10.68 9.12
N LEU A 77 -1.80 -9.89 10.05
CA LEU A 77 -2.33 -10.41 11.31
C LEU A 77 -3.47 -11.39 11.07
N GLY A 78 -4.41 -11.05 10.18
CA GLY A 78 -5.51 -11.93 9.80
C GLY A 78 -5.02 -13.24 9.19
N THR A 79 -4.10 -13.16 8.21
CA THR A 79 -3.52 -14.34 7.54
C THR A 79 -2.81 -15.27 8.54
N ALA A 80 -1.98 -14.71 9.42
CA ALA A 80 -1.24 -15.49 10.41
C ALA A 80 -2.15 -16.07 11.51
N SER A 81 -3.21 -15.35 11.90
CA SER A 81 -4.09 -15.76 13.02
C SER A 81 -5.15 -16.79 12.62
N LEU A 82 -5.71 -16.66 11.41
CA LEU A 82 -6.74 -17.59 10.92
C LEU A 82 -6.12 -18.90 10.39
N GLY A 83 -4.89 -18.84 9.88
CA GLY A 83 -4.18 -19.99 9.33
C GLY A 83 -4.82 -20.54 8.05
N GLY A 84 -4.15 -21.52 7.41
CA GLY A 84 -4.68 -22.28 6.28
C GLY A 84 -4.76 -21.55 4.93
N MET A 85 -4.41 -20.26 4.88
CA MET A 85 -4.37 -19.47 3.65
C MET A 85 -2.99 -19.50 2.98
N GLN A 86 -1.92 -19.67 3.77
CA GLN A 86 -0.52 -19.80 3.35
C GLN A 86 0.21 -20.73 4.33
N ASP A 87 1.44 -21.10 3.98
CA ASP A 87 2.35 -21.74 4.95
C ASP A 87 2.55 -20.85 6.18
N ASP A 88 2.51 -21.45 7.37
CA ASP A 88 2.52 -20.71 8.65
C ASP A 88 3.79 -19.85 8.81
N GLY A 89 4.94 -20.36 8.33
CA GLY A 89 6.19 -19.61 8.33
C GLY A 89 6.11 -18.38 7.42
N ILE A 90 5.55 -18.55 6.22
CA ILE A 90 5.33 -17.44 5.28
C ILE A 90 4.38 -16.39 5.85
N ALA A 91 3.28 -16.82 6.47
CA ALA A 91 2.30 -15.93 7.08
C ALA A 91 2.91 -15.12 8.24
N MET A 92 3.69 -15.79 9.10
CA MET A 92 4.38 -15.14 10.21
C MET A 92 5.43 -14.12 9.73
N GLU A 93 6.24 -14.47 8.74
CA GLU A 93 7.22 -13.55 8.14
C GLU A 93 6.54 -12.33 7.49
N GLY A 94 5.36 -12.52 6.87
CA GLY A 94 4.55 -11.43 6.35
C GLY A 94 4.09 -10.47 7.45
N LEU A 95 3.62 -11.00 8.57
CA LEU A 95 3.23 -10.21 9.75
C LEU A 95 4.43 -9.46 10.35
N LEU A 96 5.57 -10.12 10.52
CA LEU A 96 6.79 -9.51 11.06
C LEU A 96 7.24 -8.32 10.22
N ARG A 97 7.29 -8.47 8.89
CA ARG A 97 7.63 -7.35 7.99
C ARG A 97 6.64 -6.19 8.11
N ALA A 98 5.35 -6.48 8.27
CA ALA A 98 4.35 -5.44 8.42
C ALA A 98 4.48 -4.70 9.77
N VAL A 99 4.85 -5.39 10.84
CA VAL A 99 5.16 -4.78 12.15
C VAL A 99 6.42 -3.91 12.05
N THR A 100 7.49 -4.42 11.45
CA THR A 100 8.72 -3.64 11.21
C THR A 100 8.43 -2.37 10.41
N ALA A 101 7.60 -2.46 9.36
CA ALA A 101 7.21 -1.30 8.58
C ALA A 101 6.42 -0.26 9.39
N LEU A 102 5.56 -0.67 10.33
CA LEU A 102 4.86 0.27 11.23
C LEU A 102 5.83 1.07 12.09
N GLU A 103 6.89 0.42 12.57
CA GLU A 103 7.94 1.04 13.39
C GLU A 103 8.81 1.98 12.55
N GLU A 104 9.37 1.49 11.44
CA GLU A 104 10.26 2.25 10.55
C GLU A 104 9.59 3.50 9.97
N LEU A 105 8.28 3.43 9.73
CA LEU A 105 7.51 4.53 9.16
C LEU A 105 6.86 5.43 10.21
N ASP A 106 7.06 5.15 11.50
CA ASP A 106 6.38 5.84 12.62
C ASP A 106 4.87 5.99 12.34
N THR A 107 4.22 4.90 11.93
CA THR A 107 2.81 4.94 11.52
C THR A 107 1.91 5.41 12.67
N VAL A 108 2.20 4.99 13.90
CA VAL A 108 1.45 5.40 15.09
C VAL A 108 1.61 6.89 15.35
N GLY A 109 2.83 7.43 15.27
CA GLY A 109 3.08 8.86 15.37
C GLY A 109 2.34 9.62 14.26
N ALA A 110 2.45 9.19 13.01
CA ALA A 110 1.75 9.80 11.89
C ALA A 110 0.22 9.84 12.08
N LEU A 111 -0.38 8.77 12.61
CA LEU A 111 -1.83 8.73 12.88
C LEU A 111 -2.26 9.68 14.00
N ARG A 112 -1.45 9.85 15.05
CA ARG A 112 -1.75 10.76 16.16
C ARG A 112 -1.75 12.23 15.76
N HIS A 113 -0.97 12.59 14.75
CA HIS A 113 -0.88 13.95 14.21
C HIS A 113 -1.92 14.25 13.11
N ALA A 114 -2.69 13.24 12.69
CA ALA A 114 -3.82 13.43 11.80
C ALA A 114 -5.02 13.93 12.61
N ARG A 115 -5.06 15.23 12.89
CA ARG A 115 -6.19 15.91 13.51
C ARG A 115 -6.83 16.87 12.54
#